data_AF-A0A8B6CSG1-F1
#
_entry.id   AF-A0A8B6CSG1-F1
#
_cell.length_a   1.000
_cell.length_b   1.000
_cell.length_c   1.000
_cell.angle_alpha   90.00
_cell.angle_beta   90.00
_cell.angle_gamma   90.00
#
_symmetry.space_group_name_H-M   'P 1'
#
loop_
_entity.id
_entity.type
_entity.pdbx_description
1 polymer ?
#
loop_
_entity_poly.entity_id
_entity_poly.type
_entity_poly.pdbx_seq_one_letter_code
_entity_poly.pdbx_strand_id
1 'polypeptide(L)'
;MAQCIISLILLSFVACNVFVGAYRCYHYGHANGCSIEVKGKSLPYFYKRKFTPSCNKHDICYSCANTYHVNRLYCDRKFYYNMMNACKNNYVCKLFPLDYYTAVKAFGKSHFPAKSPSWCRDYWVKYCLY
;
A
#
# COMPACT_ATOMS: atom_id res chain seq x y z
N MET A 1 -37.55 -13.35 12.81
CA MET A 1 -36.32 -13.74 13.54
C MET A 1 -35.21 -14.25 12.62
N ALA A 2 -35.47 -15.21 11.71
CA ALA A 2 -34.46 -15.74 10.78
C ALA A 2 -33.80 -14.67 9.88
N GLN A 3 -34.57 -13.71 9.34
CA GLN A 3 -34.03 -12.64 8.50
C GLN A 3 -32.98 -11.78 9.22
N CYS A 4 -33.22 -11.41 10.48
CA CYS A 4 -32.26 -10.62 11.27
C CYS A 4 -30.97 -11.40 11.54
N ILE A 5 -31.07 -12.70 11.81
CA ILE A 5 -29.90 -13.57 12.04
C ILE A 5 -29.06 -13.69 10.76
N ILE A 6 -29.70 -13.89 9.60
CA ILE A 6 -29.03 -13.94 8.30
C ILE A 6 -28.32 -12.61 8.02
N SER A 7 -28.99 -11.48 8.24
CA SER A 7 -28.38 -10.16 8.05
C SER A 7 -27.15 -9.94 8.94
N LEU A 8 -27.20 -10.34 10.22
CA LEU A 8 -26.07 -10.21 11.15
C LEU A 8 -24.88 -11.10 10.75
N ILE A 9 -25.14 -12.32 10.28
CA ILE A 9 -24.08 -13.22 9.78
C ILE A 9 -23.42 -12.66 8.53
N LEU A 10 -24.21 -12.10 7.60
CA LEU A 10 -23.66 -11.47 6.40
C LEU A 10 -22.81 -10.24 6.74
N LEU A 11 -23.28 -9.40 7.67
CA LEU A 11 -22.54 -8.23 8.16
C LEU A 11 -21.20 -8.61 8.78
N SER A 12 -21.18 -9.64 9.64
CA SER A 12 -19.95 -10.09 10.30
C SER A 12 -18.95 -10.68 9.31
N PHE A 13 -19.43 -11.45 8.32
CA PHE A 13 -18.59 -12.00 7.26
C PHE A 13 -17.96 -10.91 6.39
N VAL A 14 -18.73 -9.90 5.99
CA VAL A 14 -18.22 -8.75 5.21
C VAL A 14 -17.15 -7.99 6.01
N ALA A 15 -17.43 -7.68 7.28
CA ALA A 15 -16.47 -7.00 8.14
C ALA A 15 -15.15 -7.79 8.30
N CYS A 16 -15.25 -9.11 8.47
CA CYS A 16 -14.09 -9.99 8.55
C CYS A 16 -13.25 -9.95 7.27
N ASN A 17 -13.88 -10.03 6.09
CA ASN A 17 -13.16 -9.97 4.81
C ASN A 17 -12.45 -8.63 4.59
N VAL A 18 -13.07 -7.51 5.00
CA VAL A 18 -12.45 -6.18 4.95
C VAL A 18 -11.22 -6.13 5.86
N PHE A 19 -11.35 -6.64 7.10
CA PHE A 19 -10.25 -6.66 8.07
C PHE A 19 -9.08 -7.52 7.58
N VAL A 20 -9.36 -8.75 7.12
CA VAL A 20 -8.34 -9.66 6.57
C VAL A 20 -7.70 -9.07 5.32
N GLY A 21 -8.49 -8.42 4.45
CA GLY A 21 -8.00 -7.75 3.26
C GLY A 21 -7.00 -6.63 3.58
N ALA A 22 -7.36 -5.75 4.53
CA ALA A 22 -6.48 -4.68 5.00
C ALA A 22 -5.22 -5.23 5.70
N TYR A 23 -5.37 -6.26 6.54
CA TYR A 23 -4.23 -6.89 7.21
C TYR A 23 -3.23 -7.48 6.21
N ARG A 24 -3.70 -8.24 5.23
CA ARG A 24 -2.84 -8.78 4.15
C ARG A 24 -2.13 -7.66 3.41
N CYS A 25 -2.84 -6.57 3.12
CA CYS A 25 -2.25 -5.42 2.47
C CYS A 25 -1.06 -4.81 3.25
N TYR A 26 -1.15 -4.79 4.58
CA TYR A 26 -0.11 -4.23 5.43
C TYR A 26 1.03 -5.18 5.76
N HIS A 27 0.84 -6.50 5.60
CA HIS A 27 1.79 -7.51 6.06
C HIS A 27 2.15 -8.55 4.99
N TYR A 28 1.91 -8.27 3.71
CA TYR A 28 2.19 -9.22 2.64
C TYR A 28 3.70 -9.45 2.49
N GLY A 29 4.13 -10.71 2.51
CA GLY A 29 5.54 -11.10 2.52
C GLY A 29 6.34 -10.75 1.26
N HIS A 30 5.69 -10.34 0.17
CA HIS A 30 6.36 -9.85 -1.04
C HIS A 30 6.47 -8.33 -1.11
N ALA A 31 5.97 -7.59 -0.11
CA ALA A 31 6.28 -6.19 0.05
C ALA A 31 7.62 -6.05 0.78
N ASN A 32 8.50 -5.19 0.28
CA ASN A 32 9.81 -4.92 0.87
C ASN A 32 9.75 -3.76 1.87
N GLY A 33 8.58 -3.13 2.03
CA GLY A 33 8.36 -2.00 2.92
C GLY A 33 9.13 -0.77 2.46
N CYS A 34 9.48 0.11 3.40
CA CYS A 34 10.25 1.31 3.07
C CYS A 34 11.75 1.02 2.93
N SER A 35 12.11 -0.15 2.40
CA SER A 35 13.50 -0.53 2.14
C SER A 35 13.97 0.21 0.89
N ILE A 36 14.74 1.27 1.11
CA ILE A 36 15.34 2.05 0.03
C ILE A 36 16.83 1.73 0.06
N GLU A 37 17.25 0.85 -0.83
CA GLU A 37 18.66 0.57 -1.07
C GLU A 37 19.15 1.50 -2.18
N VAL A 38 19.77 2.62 -1.82
CA VAL A 38 20.56 3.40 -2.79
C VAL A 38 22.02 3.00 -2.61
N LYS A 39 22.57 2.25 -3.57
CA LYS A 39 23.97 1.77 -3.54
C LYS A 39 24.34 1.03 -2.23
N GLY A 40 23.44 0.18 -1.74
CA GLY A 40 23.70 -0.64 -0.54
C GLY A 40 23.69 0.10 0.80
N LYS A 41 23.25 1.37 0.84
CA LYS A 41 23.09 2.12 2.10
C LYS A 41 21.62 2.45 2.36
N SER A 42 21.14 2.10 3.56
CA SER A 42 19.83 2.53 4.05
C SER A 42 19.88 4.03 4.32
N LEU A 43 19.16 4.81 3.52
CA LEU A 43 19.01 6.25 3.79
C LEU A 43 18.16 6.46 5.05
N PRO A 44 18.54 7.40 5.95
CA PRO A 44 17.79 7.67 7.18
C PRO A 44 16.52 8.47 6.84
N TYR A 45 15.50 7.79 6.34
CA TYR A 45 14.20 8.42 6.16
C TYR A 45 13.41 8.45 7.47
N PHE A 46 12.92 9.63 7.81
CA PHE A 46 12.10 9.86 9.00
C PHE A 46 10.76 9.13 8.90
N TYR A 47 10.20 8.75 10.05
CA TYR A 47 8.90 8.07 10.15
C TYR A 47 8.80 6.72 9.42
N LYS A 48 9.93 6.06 9.11
CA LYS A 48 9.97 4.74 8.43
C LYS A 48 8.90 3.76 8.94
N ARG A 49 8.87 3.48 10.24
CA ARG A 49 7.88 2.56 10.85
C ARG A 49 6.43 2.99 10.62
N LYS A 50 6.16 4.30 10.68
CA LYS A 50 4.83 4.86 10.45
C LYS A 50 4.44 4.79 8.96
N PHE A 51 5.40 4.93 8.05
CA PHE A 51 5.17 4.86 6.61
C PHE A 51 5.24 3.44 6.03
N THR A 52 5.75 2.44 6.76
CA THR A 52 5.80 1.03 6.30
C THR A 52 4.48 0.53 5.72
N PRO A 53 3.30 0.76 6.32
CA PRO A 53 2.03 0.36 5.71
C PRO A 53 1.76 1.03 4.36
N SER A 54 2.20 2.29 4.18
CA SER A 54 2.08 3.02 2.91
C SER A 54 3.07 2.48 1.86
N CYS A 55 4.29 2.14 2.27
CA CYS A 55 5.28 1.51 1.40
C CYS A 55 4.80 0.13 0.94
N ASN A 56 4.22 -0.68 1.82
CA ASN A 56 3.65 -1.98 1.44
C ASN A 56 2.52 -1.84 0.42
N LYS A 57 1.60 -0.88 0.62
CA LYS A 57 0.58 -0.53 -0.39
C LYS A 57 1.19 -0.14 -1.73
N HIS A 58 2.29 0.63 -1.73
CA HIS A 58 3.00 1.06 -2.95
C HIS A 58 3.64 -0.11 -3.69
N ASP A 59 4.36 -1.00 -2.99
CA ASP A 59 4.98 -2.19 -3.57
C ASP A 59 3.95 -3.11 -4.24
N ILE A 60 2.82 -3.31 -3.57
CA ILE A 60 1.70 -4.10 -4.09
C ILE A 60 1.08 -3.41 -5.31
N CYS A 61 0.88 -2.09 -5.25
CA CYS A 61 0.39 -1.32 -6.40
C CYS A 61 1.32 -1.44 -7.61
N TYR A 62 2.64 -1.31 -7.42
CA TYR A 62 3.63 -1.50 -8.48
C TYR A 62 3.55 -2.89 -9.08
N SER A 63 3.57 -3.92 -8.22
CA SER A 63 3.51 -5.32 -8.64
C SER A 63 2.24 -5.63 -9.44
N CYS A 64 1.10 -5.08 -9.02
CA CYS A 64 -0.21 -5.37 -9.59
C CYS A 64 -0.71 -4.34 -10.60
N ALA A 65 0.11 -3.37 -10.98
CA ALA A 65 -0.30 -2.23 -11.80
C ALA A 65 -0.92 -2.67 -13.14
N ASN A 66 -0.33 -3.67 -13.80
CA ASN A 66 -0.82 -4.18 -15.08
C ASN A 66 -2.14 -4.94 -14.93
N THR A 67 -2.31 -5.74 -13.87
CA THR A 67 -3.57 -6.44 -13.58
C THR A 67 -4.75 -5.49 -13.39
N TYR A 68 -4.51 -4.31 -12.81
CA TYR A 68 -5.54 -3.32 -12.52
C TYR A 68 -5.54 -2.12 -13.47
N HIS A 69 -4.76 -2.17 -14.56
CA HIS A 69 -4.66 -1.12 -15.57
C HIS A 69 -4.35 0.28 -14.98
N VAL A 70 -3.53 0.33 -13.91
CA VAL A 70 -3.03 1.57 -13.33
C VAL A 70 -1.58 1.80 -13.76
N ASN A 71 -1.18 3.07 -13.86
CA ASN A 71 0.20 3.42 -14.20
C ASN A 71 1.04 3.70 -12.95
N ARG A 72 2.36 3.74 -13.12
CA ARG A 72 3.32 4.05 -12.05
C ARG A 72 2.97 5.32 -11.27
N LEU A 73 2.55 6.38 -11.97
CA LEU A 73 2.23 7.67 -11.37
C LEU A 73 1.00 7.60 -10.45
N TYR A 74 0.01 6.76 -10.77
CA TYR A 74 -1.11 6.48 -9.89
C TYR A 74 -0.63 5.92 -8.55
N CYS A 75 0.21 4.89 -8.59
CA CYS A 75 0.78 4.27 -7.39
C CYS A 75 1.61 5.28 -6.57
N ASP A 76 2.48 6.06 -7.22
CA ASP A 76 3.29 7.07 -6.53
C ASP A 76 2.42 8.13 -5.83
N ARG A 77 1.36 8.61 -6.48
CA ARG A 77 0.45 9.59 -5.87
C ARG A 77 -0.31 9.00 -4.69
N LYS A 78 -0.83 7.77 -4.82
CA LYS A 78 -1.49 7.07 -3.72
C LYS A 78 -0.56 6.83 -2.55
N PHE A 79 0.71 6.52 -2.82
CA PHE A 79 1.74 6.41 -1.80
C PHE A 79 1.91 7.70 -1.00
N TYR A 80 2.04 8.85 -1.68
CA TYR A 80 2.08 10.17 -1.02
C TYR A 80 0.85 10.41 -0.12
N TYR A 81 -0.36 10.19 -0.65
CA TYR A 81 -1.58 10.40 0.12
C TYR A 81 -1.71 9.46 1.32
N ASN A 82 -1.33 8.20 1.18
CA ASN A 82 -1.35 7.24 2.29
C ASN A 82 -0.42 7.67 3.42
N MET A 83 0.78 8.17 3.10
CA MET A 83 1.70 8.72 4.10
C MET A 83 1.16 9.99 4.76
N MET A 84 0.57 10.90 3.97
CA MET A 84 -0.09 12.11 4.50
C MET A 84 -1.22 11.75 5.49
N ASN A 85 -2.04 10.76 5.15
CA ASN A 85 -3.11 10.28 6.02
C ASN A 85 -2.58 9.60 7.28
N ALA A 86 -1.47 8.84 7.18
CA ALA A 86 -0.81 8.23 8.33
C ALA A 86 -0.26 9.28 9.33
N CYS A 87 0.02 10.50 8.86
CA CYS A 87 0.44 11.60 9.73
C CYS A 87 -0.72 12.22 10.55
N LYS A 88 -1.98 12.04 10.16
CA LYS A 88 -3.16 12.64 10.83
C LYS A 88 -2.95 14.16 11.05
N ASN A 89 -2.88 14.61 12.30
CA ASN A 89 -2.68 16.01 12.69
C ASN A 89 -1.22 16.36 13.05
N ASN A 90 -0.27 15.43 12.85
CA ASN A 90 1.14 15.69 13.14
C ASN A 90 1.78 16.47 11.98
N TYR A 91 1.99 17.78 12.17
CA TYR A 91 2.55 18.67 11.15
C TYR A 91 3.99 18.34 10.77
N VAL A 92 4.84 17.99 11.73
CA VAL A 92 6.24 17.59 11.47
C VAL A 92 6.28 16.35 10.59
N CYS A 93 5.43 15.36 10.86
CA CYS A 93 5.28 14.16 10.03
C CYS A 93 4.91 14.51 8.59
N LYS A 94 4.00 15.49 8.37
CA LYS A 94 3.55 15.88 7.02
C LYS A 94 4.63 16.54 6.15
N LEU A 95 5.80 16.86 6.71
CA LEU A 95 6.93 17.38 5.94
C LEU A 95 7.64 16.28 5.12
N PHE A 96 7.62 15.04 5.59
CA PHE A 96 8.43 13.94 5.02
C PHE A 96 7.79 13.13 3.87
N PRO A 97 6.46 13.01 3.70
CA PRO A 97 5.85 12.29 2.58
C PRO A 97 6.33 12.76 1.20
N LEU A 98 6.69 14.04 1.08
CA LEU A 98 7.20 14.60 -0.16
C LEU A 98 8.56 14.00 -0.53
N ASP A 99 9.48 13.84 0.43
CA ASP A 99 10.81 13.25 0.19
C ASP A 99 10.73 11.80 -0.31
N TYR A 100 9.81 11.03 0.27
CA TYR A 100 9.53 9.67 -0.19
C TYR A 100 8.93 9.66 -1.60
N TYR A 101 7.99 10.57 -1.87
CA TYR A 101 7.34 10.69 -3.18
C TYR A 101 8.33 11.07 -4.28
N THR A 102 9.20 12.05 -4.03
CA THR A 102 10.22 12.47 -5.00
C THR A 102 11.23 11.35 -5.26
N ALA A 103 11.63 10.61 -4.22
CA ALA A 103 12.52 9.46 -4.36
C ALA A 103 11.94 8.37 -5.27
N VAL A 104 10.70 7.92 -5.03
CA VAL A 104 10.07 6.89 -5.89
C VAL A 104 9.77 7.42 -7.29
N LYS A 105 9.55 8.73 -7.45
CA LYS A 105 9.40 9.34 -8.78
C LYS A 105 10.69 9.30 -9.60
N ALA A 106 11.83 9.53 -8.96
CA ALA A 106 13.15 9.53 -9.59
C ALA A 106 13.64 8.11 -9.89
N PHE A 107 13.48 7.17 -8.94
CA PHE A 107 14.12 5.84 -9.00
C PHE A 107 13.15 4.68 -9.19
N GLY A 108 11.84 4.88 -8.99
CA GLY A 108 10.86 3.79 -9.02
C GLY A 108 10.65 3.17 -10.40
N LYS A 109 10.99 3.86 -11.50
CA LYS A 109 10.80 3.32 -12.86
C LYS A 109 11.52 1.99 -13.08
N SER A 110 12.73 1.79 -12.52
CA SER A 110 13.48 0.53 -12.66
C SER A 110 12.85 -0.64 -11.90
N HIS A 111 11.95 -0.36 -10.95
CA HIS A 111 11.26 -1.34 -10.13
C HIS A 111 9.79 -1.53 -10.53
N PHE A 112 9.34 -0.89 -11.62
CA PHE A 112 7.97 -1.01 -12.11
C PHE A 112 7.88 -2.17 -13.11
N PRO A 113 7.28 -3.33 -12.74
CA PRO A 113 7.37 -4.53 -13.55
C PRO A 113 6.47 -4.47 -14.79
N ALA A 114 6.93 -5.09 -15.88
CA ALA A 114 6.16 -5.19 -17.12
C ALA A 114 4.99 -6.20 -17.03
N LYS A 115 5.04 -7.14 -16.08
CA LYS A 115 3.99 -8.15 -15.86
C LYS A 115 3.65 -8.22 -14.39
N SER A 116 2.37 -8.43 -14.09
CA SER A 116 1.90 -8.60 -12.73
C SER A 116 1.94 -10.08 -12.31
N PRO A 117 2.34 -10.39 -11.06
CA PRO A 117 2.28 -11.74 -10.51
C PRO A 117 0.85 -12.31 -10.48
N SER A 118 0.74 -13.64 -10.39
CA SER A 118 -0.56 -14.34 -10.35
C SER A 118 -1.42 -13.97 -9.14
N TRP A 119 -0.81 -13.70 -7.98
CA TRP A 119 -1.48 -13.32 -6.74
C TRP A 119 -2.15 -11.95 -6.80
N CYS A 120 -1.88 -11.13 -7.84
CA CYS A 120 -2.58 -9.87 -8.03
C CYS A 120 -4.10 -10.02 -8.25
N ARG A 121 -4.56 -11.23 -8.58
CA ARG A 121 -5.99 -11.57 -8.70
C ARG A 121 -6.66 -11.92 -7.37
N ASP A 122 -5.90 -12.04 -6.29
CA ASP A 122 -6.48 -12.32 -4.98
C ASP A 122 -7.39 -11.16 -4.54
N TYR A 123 -8.50 -11.51 -3.89
CA TYR A 123 -9.53 -10.55 -3.49
C TYR A 123 -8.98 -9.39 -2.62
N TRP A 124 -7.93 -9.65 -1.85
CA TRP A 124 -7.39 -8.70 -0.89
C TRP A 124 -6.60 -7.55 -1.54
N VAL A 125 -6.10 -7.74 -2.77
CA VAL A 125 -5.23 -6.77 -3.45
C VAL A 125 -5.96 -5.46 -3.74
N LYS A 126 -7.28 -5.53 -4.02
CA LYS A 126 -8.10 -4.32 -4.22
C LYS A 126 -8.03 -3.37 -3.02
N TYR A 127 -7.96 -3.87 -1.78
CA TYR A 127 -7.86 -3.04 -0.58
C TYR A 127 -6.52 -2.27 -0.46
N CYS A 128 -5.51 -2.64 -1.25
CA CYS A 128 -4.26 -1.89 -1.33
C CYS A 128 -4.29 -0.72 -2.31
N LEU A 129 -5.15 -0.80 -3.33
CA LEU A 129 -5.23 0.18 -4.41
C LEU A 129 -6.13 1.37 -4.06
N TYR A 130 -7.05 1.17 -3.12
CA TYR A 130 -7.98 2.20 -2.63
C TYR A 130 -7.52 2.77 -1.29
#